data_AF-A0AAW6YDT6-F1
#
_entry.id   AF-A0AAW6YDT6-F1
#
_cell.length_a   1.000
_cell.length_b   1.000
_cell.length_c   1.000
_cell.angle_alpha   90.00
_cell.angle_beta   90.00
_cell.angle_gamma   90.00
#
_symmetry.space_group_name_H-M   'P 1'
#
loop_
_entity.id
_entity.type
_entity.pdbx_description
1 polymer ?
#
loop_
_entity_poly.entity_id
_entity_poly.type
_entity_poly.pdbx_seq_one_letter_code
_entity_poly.pdbx_strand_id
1 'polypeptide(L)' 'GPVKEGEETDPEAPNDQKKISGEGSDTVNVPEGTTRESIVTAARSGIGGEYKWGSAEFKSWDASGLVAWVYQDQGVQVP' A
#
# COMPACT_ATOMS: atom_id res chain seq x y z
N GLY A 1 4.30 -37.52 9.45
CA GLY A 1 4.37 -36.60 10.61
C GLY A 1 4.45 -35.20 10.07
N PRO A 2 3.85 -34.19 10.73
CA PRO A 2 3.82 -32.84 10.19
C PRO A 2 5.22 -32.20 10.33
N VAL A 3 5.71 -31.62 9.24
CA VAL A 3 6.95 -30.84 9.21
C VAL A 3 6.75 -29.55 10.02
N LYS A 4 7.67 -29.29 10.95
CA LYS A 4 7.93 -27.98 11.54
C LYS A 4 9.04 -27.35 10.70
N GLU A 5 8.90 -26.07 10.33
CA GLU A 5 9.91 -25.12 9.83
C GLU A 5 9.17 -24.12 8.91
N GLY A 6 9.22 -22.80 9.06
CA GLY A 6 10.05 -21.96 9.90
C GLY A 6 9.30 -20.71 10.37
N GLU A 7 9.78 -20.20 11.50
CA GLU A 7 9.48 -18.87 12.01
C GLU A 7 10.14 -17.87 11.06
N GLU A 8 9.36 -17.35 10.10
CA GLU A 8 9.76 -16.19 9.31
C GLU A 8 9.77 -15.00 10.28
N THR A 9 10.95 -14.71 10.81
CA THR A 9 11.18 -13.49 11.57
C THR A 9 11.04 -12.34 10.60
N ASP A 10 9.89 -11.65 10.64
CA ASP A 10 9.69 -10.40 9.93
C ASP A 10 10.84 -9.45 10.31
N PRO A 11 11.74 -9.07 9.37
CA PRO A 11 12.69 -8.03 9.68
C PRO A 11 11.89 -6.75 9.87
N GLU A 12 11.84 -6.27 11.11
CA GLU A 12 11.30 -4.98 11.51
C GLU A 12 11.80 -3.93 10.50
N ALA A 13 10.88 -3.41 9.68
CA ALA A 13 11.23 -2.49 8.62
C ALA A 13 11.84 -1.23 9.27
N PRO A 14 13.07 -0.82 8.90
CA PRO A 14 13.64 0.41 9.44
C PRO A 14 12.71 1.57 9.05
N ASN A 15 12.28 2.31 10.07
CA ASN A 15 11.44 3.51 9.99
C ASN A 15 12.25 4.70 9.41
N ASP A 16 12.81 4.51 8.23
CA ASP A 16 13.40 5.55 7.43
C ASP A 16 12.30 6.20 6.60
N GLN A 17 11.96 7.44 6.95
CA GLN A 17 11.17 8.34 6.12
C GLN A 17 11.90 8.56 4.78
N LYS A 18 11.75 7.60 3.85
CA LYS A 18 12.27 7.66 2.49
C LYS A 18 11.53 8.78 1.77
N LYS A 19 12.16 9.97 1.73
CA LYS A 19 11.84 11.04 0.80
C LYS A 19 11.77 10.43 -0.61
N ILE A 20 10.57 10.31 -1.15
CA ILE A 20 10.34 9.91 -2.53
C ILE A 20 10.73 11.07 -3.45
N SER A 21 12.01 11.17 -3.79
CA SER A 21 12.44 12.01 -4.93
C SER A 21 12.14 11.27 -6.22
N GLY A 22 10.89 11.40 -6.70
CA GLY A 22 10.57 11.26 -8.11
C GLY A 22 10.81 12.60 -8.81
N GLU A 23 11.33 12.57 -10.02
CA GLU A 23 11.61 13.76 -10.86
C GLU A 23 10.31 14.34 -11.44
N GLY A 24 9.45 14.79 -10.52
CA GLY A 24 8.16 15.44 -10.70
C GLY A 24 7.76 15.91 -9.31
N SER A 25 7.92 17.20 -9.03
CA SER A 25 7.82 17.77 -7.68
C SER A 25 6.35 17.90 -7.22
N ASP A 26 5.62 16.80 -7.16
CA ASP A 26 4.38 16.70 -6.40
C ASP A 26 4.73 16.17 -5.01
N THR A 27 4.92 17.08 -4.07
CA THR A 27 5.15 16.72 -2.67
C THR A 27 3.87 16.08 -2.12
N VAL A 28 3.82 14.75 -2.07
CA VAL A 28 2.73 14.02 -1.43
C VAL A 28 2.92 14.08 0.08
N ASN A 29 1.90 14.57 0.79
CA ASN A 29 1.88 14.58 2.26
C ASN A 29 1.52 13.18 2.78
N VAL A 30 2.42 12.58 3.55
CA VAL A 30 2.20 11.28 4.18
C VAL A 30 1.96 11.50 5.68
N PRO A 31 0.78 11.12 6.21
CA PRO A 31 0.48 11.27 7.62
C PRO A 31 1.50 10.55 8.53
N GLU A 32 1.73 11.14 9.70
CA GLU A 32 2.57 10.49 10.72
C GLU A 32 1.90 9.20 11.19
N GLY A 33 2.64 8.08 11.12
CA GLY A 33 2.14 6.75 11.47
C GLY A 33 1.73 5.87 10.28
N THR A 34 1.75 6.38 9.04
CA THR A 34 1.65 5.52 7.86
C THR A 34 2.90 4.63 7.78
N THR A 35 2.71 3.31 7.82
CA THR A 35 3.81 2.34 7.69
C THR A 35 3.68 1.54 6.40
N ARG A 36 4.75 0.84 6.01
CA ARG A 36 4.72 -0.02 4.81
C ARG A 36 3.75 -1.20 5.03
N GLU A 37 3.68 -1.68 6.26
CA GLU A 37 2.84 -2.81 6.66
C GLU A 37 1.36 -2.42 6.61
N SER A 38 1.01 -1.18 7.00
CA SER A 38 -0.37 -0.68 6.91
C SER A 38 -0.84 -0.56 5.46
N ILE A 39 0.02 -0.04 4.56
CA ILE A 39 -0.21 0.02 3.12
C ILE A 39 -0.43 -1.39 2.53
N VAL A 40 0.42 -2.35 2.87
CA VAL A 40 0.28 -3.73 2.40
C VAL A 40 -1.01 -4.38 2.94
N THR A 41 -1.36 -4.10 4.19
CA THR A 41 -2.59 -4.61 4.82
C THR A 41 -3.85 -4.05 4.14
N ALA A 42 -3.86 -2.75 3.84
CA ALA A 42 -4.92 -2.12 3.06
C ALA A 42 -5.03 -2.78 1.67
N ALA A 43 -3.91 -2.92 0.94
CA ALA A 43 -3.91 -3.58 -0.37
C ALA A 43 -4.45 -5.01 -0.33
N ARG A 44 -4.10 -5.79 0.71
CA ARG A 44 -4.60 -7.15 0.93
C ARG A 44 -6.12 -7.21 1.14
N SER A 45 -6.71 -6.16 1.72
CA SER A 45 -8.17 -6.08 1.89
C SER A 45 -8.92 -5.98 0.56
N GLY A 46 -8.22 -5.60 -0.52
CA GLY A 46 -8.75 -5.59 -1.86
C GLY A 46 -8.70 -6.92 -2.61
N ILE A 47 -8.05 -7.96 -2.07
CA ILE A 47 -7.94 -9.25 -2.76
C ILE A 47 -9.34 -9.79 -3.13
N GLY A 48 -9.47 -10.29 -4.36
CA GLY A 48 -10.73 -10.77 -4.91
C GLY A 48 -11.62 -9.68 -5.51
N GLY A 49 -11.13 -8.44 -5.65
CA GLY A 49 -11.77 -7.40 -6.45
C GLY A 49 -11.65 -7.63 -7.96
N GLU A 50 -12.49 -6.95 -8.73
CA GLU A 50 -12.51 -6.99 -10.18
C GLU A 50 -11.60 -5.92 -10.78
N TYR A 51 -10.91 -6.27 -11.87
CA TYR A 51 -10.15 -5.30 -12.65
C TYR A 51 -11.09 -4.50 -13.55
N LYS A 52 -11.19 -3.18 -13.32
CA LYS A 52 -12.03 -2.27 -14.10
C LYS A 52 -11.22 -1.04 -14.48
N TRP A 53 -11.09 -0.83 -15.79
CA TRP A 53 -10.32 0.29 -16.33
C TRP A 53 -10.91 1.65 -15.93
N GLY A 54 -10.08 2.52 -15.35
CA GLY A 54 -10.48 3.88 -14.95
C GLY A 54 -11.28 3.92 -13.66
N SER A 55 -11.15 2.91 -12.80
CA SER A 55 -11.89 2.79 -11.55
C SER A 55 -10.91 2.80 -10.37
N ALA A 56 -11.33 3.38 -9.24
CA ALA A 56 -10.59 3.40 -7.97
C ALA A 56 -11.52 3.06 -6.79
N GLU A 57 -12.62 2.36 -7.07
CA GLU A 57 -13.63 1.98 -6.09
C GLU A 57 -13.20 0.71 -5.34
N PHE A 58 -13.71 0.50 -4.14
CA PHE A 58 -13.43 -0.72 -3.39
C PHE A 58 -13.88 -1.96 -4.18
N LYS A 59 -12.94 -2.89 -4.40
CA LYS A 59 -13.07 -4.11 -5.21
C LYS A 59 -13.37 -3.87 -6.69
N SER A 60 -13.16 -2.67 -7.21
CA SER A 60 -13.26 -2.38 -8.63
C SER A 60 -12.24 -1.32 -9.04
N TRP A 61 -11.11 -1.74 -9.60
CA TRP A 61 -9.99 -0.83 -9.89
C TRP A 61 -9.13 -1.22 -11.07
N ASP A 62 -8.40 -0.25 -11.61
CA ASP A 62 -7.22 -0.49 -12.43
C ASP A 62 -5.92 -0.45 -11.59
N ALA A 63 -4.77 -0.62 -12.24
CA ALA A 63 -3.47 -0.64 -11.55
C ALA A 63 -3.19 0.66 -10.76
N SER A 64 -3.51 1.82 -11.32
CA SER A 64 -3.39 3.12 -10.64
C SER A 64 -4.49 3.35 -9.62
N GLY A 65 -5.72 2.89 -9.91
CA GLY A 65 -6.85 3.00 -9.00
C GLY A 65 -6.68 2.26 -7.69
N LEU A 66 -6.07 1.06 -7.71
CA LEU A 66 -5.76 0.32 -6.49
C LEU A 66 -4.75 1.07 -5.62
N VAL A 67 -3.70 1.61 -6.24
CA VAL A 67 -2.68 2.40 -5.54
C VAL A 67 -3.32 3.63 -4.89
N ALA A 68 -4.16 4.36 -5.64
CA ALA A 68 -4.87 5.51 -5.11
C ALA A 68 -5.78 5.16 -3.92
N TRP A 69 -6.54 4.08 -4.02
CA TRP A 69 -7.41 3.62 -2.95
C TRP A 69 -6.62 3.24 -1.67
N VAL A 70 -5.51 2.51 -1.81
CA VAL A 70 -4.65 2.12 -0.67
C VAL A 70 -4.05 3.34 0.03
N TYR A 71 -3.59 4.33 -0.72
CA TYR A 71 -3.02 5.55 -0.14
C TYR A 71 -4.10 6.43 0.50
N GLN A 72 -5.29 6.52 -0.10
CA GLN A 72 -6.42 7.26 0.48
C GLN A 72 -6.89 6.69 1.82
N ASP A 73 -6.91 5.36 1.96
CA ASP A 73 -7.22 4.68 3.23
C ASP A 73 -6.25 5.10 4.35
N GLN A 74 -5.01 5.43 3.99
CA GLN A 74 -3.97 5.90 4.89
C GLN A 74 -3.91 7.43 5.02
N GLY A 75 -4.88 8.16 4.45
CA GLY A 75 -4.94 9.62 4.48
C GLY A 75 -3.95 10.32 3.53
N VAL A 76 -3.34 9.58 2.61
CA VAL A 76 -2.40 10.10 1.60
C VAL A 76 -3.16 10.41 0.31
N GLN A 77 -3.07 11.65 -0.16
CA GLN A 77 -3.61 12.04 -1.46
C GLN A 77 -2.55 11.83 -2.53
N VAL A 78 -2.83 10.92 -3.46
CA VAL A 78 -2.05 10.74 -4.68
C VAL A 78 -2.78 11.38 -5.86
N PRO A 79 -2.05 12.00 -6.81
CA PRO A 79 -2.63 12.65 -7.99
C PRO A 79 -3.29 11.67 -8.97
#